data_AF-A0A183CE80-F1
#
_entry.id   AF-A0A183CE80-F1
#
_cell.length_a   1.000
_cell.length_b   1.000
_cell.length_c   1.000
_cell.angle_alpha   90.00
_cell.angle_beta   90.00
_cell.angle_gamma   90.00
#
_symmetry.space_group_name_H-M   'P 1'
#
loop_
_entity.id
_entity.type
_entity.pdbx_description
1 polymer ?
#
loop_
_entity_poly.entity_id
_entity_poly.type
_entity_poly.pdbx_seq_one_letter_code
_entity_poly.pdbx_strand_id
1 'polypeptide(L)'
;SDDRGAIANGRIVAEERGRLGQKRGLAQFVRLVLPHLCLLLFTAIFISLVALTMHFVEGKNEREEQIKMSTDIERMRANFILHFRNKPIILGGELEAESRLFVDKLFKAAWTRGREGIPPPPSQYPPDNNLSSLTVWTVPNSLLFATSLVSRIGYGHIVPRTSEGKILSQLFALFGCPIFLVLIADIGKAIADLLQFSLRSLALWKKPSKKRLTDGEGGGKSVGEGHHRERESNEDGDDNRWHFETEERLSLSALLVLPFLIAFCTLTSVVYVHLEGWSWLDCFYFSFTSIYSIGFGDFAPSNSISVAFTICAIVIGMSIATLFGDFVGTEYIRNFHRIGRKAKNGWKMAVGKCCGRNLISQ
;
A
#
# COMPACT_ATOMS: atom_id res chain seq x y z
N SER A 1 35.02 -42.41 -51.78
CA SER A 1 34.34 -41.09 -51.80
C SER A 1 33.18 -41.02 -50.79
N ASP A 2 32.66 -42.15 -50.28
CA ASP A 2 31.47 -42.17 -49.41
C ASP A 2 31.67 -41.74 -47.96
N ASP A 3 32.85 -41.94 -47.35
CA ASP A 3 33.03 -41.62 -45.92
C ASP A 3 32.98 -40.12 -45.59
N ARG A 4 33.30 -39.24 -46.55
CA ARG A 4 33.24 -37.78 -46.31
C ARG A 4 31.80 -37.25 -46.29
N GLY A 5 30.87 -37.90 -46.99
CA GLY A 5 29.45 -37.51 -47.01
C GLY A 5 28.74 -37.86 -45.71
N ALA A 6 29.04 -39.02 -45.13
CA ALA A 6 28.45 -39.47 -43.86
C ALA A 6 28.88 -38.60 -42.67
N ILE A 7 30.15 -38.20 -42.60
CA ILE A 7 30.68 -37.34 -41.54
C ILE A 7 30.12 -35.91 -41.65
N ALA A 8 29.94 -35.40 -42.87
CA ALA A 8 29.33 -34.09 -43.11
C ALA A 8 27.85 -34.05 -42.68
N ASN A 9 27.07 -35.09 -43.02
CA ASN A 9 25.68 -35.21 -42.58
C ASN A 9 25.55 -35.36 -41.05
N GLY A 10 26.44 -36.13 -40.41
CA GLY A 10 26.46 -36.26 -38.96
C GLY A 10 26.72 -34.94 -38.22
N ARG A 11 27.61 -34.09 -38.77
CA ARG A 11 27.88 -32.74 -38.22
C ARG A 11 26.68 -31.80 -38.35
N ILE A 12 26.03 -31.79 -39.51
CA ILE A 12 24.87 -30.93 -39.77
C ILE A 12 23.71 -31.31 -38.82
N VAL A 13 23.44 -32.59 -38.63
CA VAL A 13 22.39 -33.09 -37.73
C VAL A 13 22.70 -32.78 -36.26
N ALA A 14 23.96 -32.85 -35.85
CA ALA A 14 24.39 -32.48 -34.49
C ALA A 14 24.25 -30.97 -34.24
N GLU A 15 24.60 -30.15 -35.23
CA GLU A 15 24.51 -28.69 -35.16
C GLU A 15 23.04 -28.21 -35.16
N GLU A 16 22.16 -28.85 -35.94
CA GLU A 16 20.72 -28.61 -35.90
C GLU A 16 20.09 -29.04 -34.57
N ARG A 17 20.48 -30.20 -34.01
CA ARG A 17 20.05 -30.61 -32.66
C ARG A 17 20.50 -29.62 -31.59
N GLY A 18 21.73 -29.12 -31.67
CA GLY A 18 22.26 -28.08 -30.79
C GLY A 18 21.45 -26.78 -30.87
N ARG A 19 21.18 -26.28 -32.09
CA ARG A 19 20.34 -25.08 -32.32
C ARG A 19 18.91 -25.27 -31.85
N LEU A 20 18.31 -26.46 -32.03
CA LEU A 20 16.97 -26.78 -31.55
C LEU A 20 16.90 -26.88 -30.02
N GLY A 21 17.91 -27.46 -29.37
CA GLY A 21 18.06 -27.50 -27.91
C GLY A 21 18.21 -26.10 -27.32
N GLN A 22 19.06 -25.25 -27.92
CA GLN A 22 19.25 -23.86 -27.52
C GLN A 22 17.99 -23.02 -27.70
N LYS A 23 17.26 -23.18 -28.82
CA LYS A 23 15.96 -22.53 -29.05
C LYS A 23 14.89 -22.98 -28.05
N ARG A 24 14.88 -24.26 -27.64
CA ARG A 24 13.96 -24.78 -26.62
C ARG A 24 14.27 -24.22 -25.22
N GLY A 25 15.55 -24.17 -24.84
CA GLY A 25 16.00 -23.55 -23.59
C GLY A 25 15.68 -22.05 -23.53
N LEU A 26 15.95 -21.33 -24.62
CA LEU A 26 15.62 -19.90 -24.73
C LEU A 26 14.11 -19.66 -24.67
N ALA A 27 13.30 -20.47 -25.35
CA ALA A 27 11.85 -20.34 -25.30
C ALA A 27 11.26 -20.67 -23.91
N GLN A 28 11.86 -21.60 -23.17
CA GLN A 28 11.48 -21.88 -21.77
C GLN A 28 11.87 -20.72 -20.85
N PHE A 29 13.07 -20.16 -21.01
CA PHE A 29 13.53 -19.01 -20.24
C PHE A 29 12.66 -17.77 -20.49
N VAL A 30 12.37 -17.45 -21.76
CA VAL A 30 11.48 -16.34 -22.13
C VAL A 30 10.09 -16.53 -21.52
N ARG A 31 9.54 -17.75 -21.50
CA ARG A 31 8.23 -18.03 -20.89
C ARG A 31 8.21 -17.85 -19.37
N LEU A 32 9.33 -18.08 -18.69
CA LEU A 32 9.46 -17.88 -17.25
C LEU A 32 9.55 -16.39 -16.89
N VAL A 33 10.27 -15.61 -17.69
CA VAL A 33 10.57 -14.19 -17.41
C VAL A 33 9.52 -13.22 -17.94
N LEU A 34 8.88 -13.54 -19.07
CA LEU A 34 7.86 -12.69 -19.72
C LEU A 34 6.76 -12.19 -18.78
N PRO A 35 6.18 -13.02 -17.88
CA PRO A 35 5.12 -12.56 -17.00
C PRO A 35 5.62 -11.49 -16.01
N HIS A 36 6.83 -11.64 -15.48
CA HIS A 36 7.44 -10.64 -14.59
C HIS A 36 7.73 -9.31 -15.32
N LEU A 37 8.20 -9.38 -16.58
CA LEU A 37 8.40 -8.18 -17.41
C LEU A 37 7.08 -7.47 -17.73
N CYS A 38 6.01 -8.21 -18.01
CA CYS A 38 4.68 -7.64 -18.22
C CYS A 38 4.16 -6.93 -16.97
N LEU A 39 4.35 -7.52 -15.77
CA LEU A 39 3.97 -6.88 -14.51
C LEU A 39 4.77 -5.60 -14.27
N LEU A 40 6.08 -5.63 -14.52
CA LEU A 40 6.94 -4.45 -14.38
C LEU A 40 6.53 -3.32 -15.35
N LEU A 41 6.22 -3.65 -16.60
CA LEU A 41 5.72 -2.68 -17.58
C LEU A 41 4.36 -2.08 -17.15
N PHE A 42 3.44 -2.91 -16.66
CA PHE A 42 2.14 -2.46 -16.16
C PHE A 42 2.30 -1.49 -14.99
N THR A 43 3.15 -1.82 -14.01
CA THR A 43 3.46 -0.94 -12.87
C THR A 43 4.11 0.36 -13.34
N ALA A 44 5.03 0.32 -14.31
CA ALA A 44 5.64 1.51 -14.87
C ALA A 44 4.61 2.45 -15.52
N ILE A 45 3.69 1.90 -16.32
CA ILE A 45 2.59 2.66 -16.94
C ILE A 45 1.70 3.30 -15.86
N PHE A 46 1.35 2.55 -14.81
CA PHE A 46 0.55 3.08 -13.71
C PHE A 46 1.26 4.24 -12.98
N ILE A 47 2.55 4.09 -12.68
CA ILE A 47 3.35 5.16 -12.06
C ILE A 47 3.41 6.39 -12.96
N SER A 48 3.62 6.21 -14.28
CA SER A 48 3.61 7.33 -15.24
C SER A 48 2.25 8.04 -15.27
N LEU A 49 1.15 7.30 -15.19
CA LEU A 49 -0.20 7.89 -15.14
C LEU A 49 -0.44 8.71 -13.87
N VAL A 50 0.00 8.21 -12.71
CA VAL A 50 -0.06 8.94 -11.44
C VAL A 50 0.78 10.22 -11.52
N ALA A 51 2.01 10.13 -12.02
CA ALA A 51 2.91 11.26 -12.17
C ALA A 51 2.34 12.35 -13.10
N LEU A 52 1.77 11.96 -14.24
CA LEU A 52 1.12 12.90 -15.16
C LEU A 52 -0.08 13.58 -14.49
N THR A 53 -0.92 12.81 -13.80
CA THR A 53 -2.09 13.37 -13.09
C THR A 53 -1.64 14.41 -12.06
N MET A 54 -0.65 14.08 -11.22
CA MET A 54 -0.14 15.01 -10.20
C MET A 54 0.52 16.24 -10.83
N HIS A 55 1.28 16.09 -11.92
CA HIS A 55 1.87 17.22 -12.62
C HIS A 55 0.81 18.22 -13.11
N PHE A 56 -0.32 17.73 -13.62
CA PHE A 56 -1.39 18.59 -14.12
C PHE A 56 -2.26 19.19 -13.00
N VAL A 57 -2.52 18.44 -11.94
CA VAL A 57 -3.33 18.88 -10.79
C VAL A 57 -2.54 19.86 -9.92
N GLU A 58 -1.35 19.46 -9.46
CA GLU A 58 -0.56 20.24 -8.50
C GLU A 58 0.38 21.26 -9.17
N GLY A 59 0.89 20.96 -10.38
CA GLY A 59 1.95 21.80 -10.98
C GLY A 59 1.51 23.23 -11.34
N LYS A 60 0.21 23.46 -11.57
CA LYS A 60 -0.33 24.82 -11.73
C LYS A 60 -0.47 25.53 -10.38
N ASN A 61 -1.01 24.82 -9.39
CA ASN A 61 -1.26 25.35 -8.06
C ASN A 61 0.06 25.71 -7.34
N GLU A 62 1.08 24.85 -7.42
CA GLU A 62 2.41 25.09 -6.84
C GLU A 62 3.04 26.37 -7.40
N ARG A 63 2.96 26.59 -8.72
CA ARG A 63 3.53 27.80 -9.34
C ARG A 63 2.85 29.06 -8.83
N GLU A 64 1.53 29.06 -8.76
CA GLU A 64 0.76 30.21 -8.27
C GLU A 64 1.06 30.49 -6.79
N GLU A 65 1.11 29.44 -5.97
CA GLU A 65 1.42 29.54 -4.55
C GLU A 65 2.87 30.02 -4.32
N GLN A 66 3.84 29.51 -5.08
CA GLN A 66 5.23 29.93 -5.01
C GLN A 66 5.40 31.40 -5.39
N ILE A 67 4.72 31.87 -6.44
CA ILE A 67 4.76 33.29 -6.85
C ILE A 67 4.12 34.16 -5.76
N LYS A 68 2.97 33.76 -5.23
CA LYS A 68 2.26 34.48 -4.16
C LYS A 68 3.15 34.59 -2.92
N MET A 69 3.71 33.46 -2.45
CA MET A 69 4.56 33.42 -1.27
C MET A 69 5.86 34.22 -1.46
N SER A 70 6.50 34.13 -2.63
CA SER A 70 7.68 34.94 -2.96
C SER A 70 7.35 36.44 -2.96
N THR A 71 6.20 36.83 -3.50
CA THR A 71 5.77 38.22 -3.55
C THR A 71 5.45 38.75 -2.16
N ASP A 72 4.79 37.96 -1.31
CA ASP A 72 4.48 38.33 0.06
C ASP A 72 5.74 38.49 0.91
N ILE A 73 6.76 37.62 0.72
CA ILE A 73 8.09 37.77 1.34
C ILE A 73 8.75 39.08 0.92
N GLU A 74 8.77 39.41 -0.38
CA GLU A 74 9.35 40.66 -0.85
C GLU A 74 8.60 41.90 -0.33
N ARG A 75 7.27 41.84 -0.23
CA ARG A 75 6.49 42.92 0.40
C ARG A 75 6.85 43.09 1.88
N MET A 76 6.96 41.99 2.63
CA MET A 76 7.37 42.04 4.04
C MET A 76 8.78 42.62 4.20
N ARG A 77 9.73 42.25 3.31
CA ARG A 77 11.08 42.82 3.26
C ARG A 77 11.06 44.33 3.00
N ALA A 78 10.32 44.77 1.98
CA ALA A 78 10.20 46.19 1.63
C ALA A 78 9.57 47.01 2.77
N ASN A 79 8.49 46.50 3.38
CA ASN A 79 7.84 47.14 4.51
C ASN A 79 8.77 47.24 5.74
N PHE A 80 9.57 46.20 5.99
CA PHE A 80 10.58 46.21 7.05
C PHE A 80 11.62 47.31 6.79
N ILE A 81 12.21 47.37 5.60
CA ILE A 81 13.20 48.41 5.24
C ILE A 81 12.61 49.81 5.37
N LEU A 82 11.40 50.03 4.84
CA LEU A 82 10.71 51.33 4.92
C LEU A 82 10.39 51.74 6.37
N HIS A 83 10.04 50.78 7.23
CA HIS A 83 9.79 51.03 8.65
C HIS A 83 11.03 51.61 9.36
N PHE A 84 12.23 51.20 8.98
CA PHE A 84 13.48 51.72 9.54
C PHE A 84 14.02 52.95 8.79
N ARG A 85 13.69 53.13 7.50
CA ARG A 85 14.12 54.27 6.68
C ARG A 85 13.61 55.62 7.19
N ASN A 86 12.40 55.65 7.78
CA ASN A 86 11.79 56.89 8.28
C ASN A 86 12.22 57.26 9.71
N LYS A 87 13.08 56.46 10.36
CA LYS A 87 13.74 56.86 11.60
C LYS A 87 15.06 57.55 11.24
N PRO A 88 15.45 58.66 11.89
CA PRO A 88 16.66 59.39 11.56
C PRO A 88 17.88 58.59 12.00
N ILE A 89 18.26 57.58 11.20
CA ILE A 89 19.53 56.90 11.28
C ILE A 89 20.27 57.32 10.02
N ILE A 90 21.14 58.31 10.19
CA ILE A 90 22.07 58.79 9.18
C ILE A 90 23.04 57.63 8.90
N LEU A 91 22.79 56.84 7.85
CA LEU A 91 23.79 56.11 7.07
C LEU A 91 23.09 55.54 5.82
N GLY A 92 23.25 56.22 4.68
CA GLY A 92 22.65 55.81 3.40
C GLY A 92 23.31 54.58 2.78
N GLY A 93 22.60 53.89 1.88
CA GLY A 93 23.08 52.82 0.97
C GLY A 93 23.60 51.54 1.63
N GLU A 94 24.62 51.67 2.48
CA GLU A 94 25.30 50.60 3.20
C GLU A 94 24.40 49.98 4.28
N LEU A 95 23.65 50.81 5.05
CA LEU A 95 22.66 50.32 6.01
C LEU A 95 21.54 49.51 5.32
N GLU A 96 21.14 49.89 4.11
CA GLU A 96 20.12 49.16 3.34
C GLU A 96 20.66 47.80 2.87
N ALA A 97 21.91 47.75 2.41
CA ALA A 97 22.57 46.50 2.03
C ALA A 97 22.77 45.57 3.24
N GLU A 98 23.20 46.10 4.39
CA GLU A 98 23.36 45.33 5.63
C GLU A 98 22.04 44.81 6.19
N SER A 99 20.98 45.62 6.15
CA SER A 99 19.65 45.19 6.61
C SER A 99 19.03 44.15 5.68
N ARG A 100 19.24 44.24 4.36
CA ARG A 100 18.90 43.17 3.41
C ARG A 100 19.65 41.87 3.74
N LEU A 101 20.96 41.95 3.98
CA LEU A 101 21.77 40.79 4.36
C LEU A 101 21.34 40.17 5.69
N PHE A 102 20.98 40.99 6.68
CA PHE A 102 20.47 40.53 7.97
C PHE A 102 19.14 39.78 7.82
N VAL A 103 18.21 40.34 7.05
CA VAL A 103 16.90 39.73 6.79
C VAL A 103 17.07 38.40 6.04
N ASP A 104 17.97 38.33 5.06
CA ASP A 104 18.29 37.08 4.37
C ASP A 104 18.90 36.03 5.29
N LYS A 105 19.81 36.43 6.20
CA LYS A 105 20.34 35.53 7.24
C LYS A 105 19.23 35.02 8.17
N LEU A 106 18.31 35.90 8.57
CA LEU A 106 17.16 35.53 9.42
C LEU A 106 16.24 34.53 8.70
N PHE A 107 15.87 34.80 7.45
CA PHE A 107 15.06 33.87 6.65
C PHE A 107 15.77 32.54 6.43
N LYS A 108 17.07 32.56 6.12
CA LYS A 108 17.86 31.33 5.97
C LYS A 108 17.90 30.52 7.27
N ALA A 109 18.01 31.18 8.42
CA ALA A 109 17.96 30.52 9.73
C ALA A 109 16.57 29.95 10.03
N ALA A 110 15.49 30.69 9.74
CA ALA A 110 14.11 30.24 9.89
C ALA A 110 13.78 29.05 8.97
N TRP A 111 14.19 29.14 7.69
CA TRP A 111 14.06 28.05 6.71
C TRP A 111 14.83 26.80 7.13
N THR A 112 16.06 26.97 7.61
CA THR A 112 16.88 25.84 8.09
C THR A 112 16.19 25.15 9.28
N ARG A 113 15.64 25.92 10.23
CA ARG A 113 14.83 25.37 11.32
C ARG A 113 13.62 24.60 10.82
N GLY A 114 12.85 25.18 9.89
CA GLY A 114 11.69 24.52 9.30
C GLY A 114 12.06 23.20 8.63
N ARG A 115 13.12 23.18 7.81
CA ARG A 115 13.64 21.95 7.20
C ARG A 115 14.10 20.90 8.22
N GLU A 116 14.65 21.35 9.35
CA GLU A 116 15.05 20.46 10.43
C GLU A 116 13.87 20.01 11.30
N GLY A 117 12.65 20.49 11.05
CA GLY A 117 11.46 20.21 11.86
C GLY A 117 11.54 20.83 13.25
N ILE A 118 12.27 21.95 13.39
CA ILE A 118 12.37 22.69 14.65
C ILE A 118 11.24 23.72 14.67
N PRO A 119 10.31 23.66 15.65
CA PRO A 119 9.26 24.66 15.74
C PRO A 119 9.85 26.06 15.94
N PRO A 120 9.18 27.11 15.44
CA PRO A 120 9.65 28.48 15.64
C PRO A 120 9.74 28.77 17.15
N PRO A 121 10.71 29.59 17.59
CA PRO A 121 10.75 30.03 18.97
C PRO A 121 9.47 30.81 19.30
N PRO A 122 8.97 30.70 20.54
CA PRO A 122 7.77 31.41 20.95
C PRO A 122 8.02 32.91 20.90
N SER A 123 6.97 33.69 20.59
CA SER A 123 7.04 35.16 20.52
C SER A 123 7.43 35.79 21.86
N GLN A 124 7.12 35.12 22.96
CA GLN A 124 7.60 35.43 24.31
C GLN A 124 8.10 34.14 24.95
N TYR A 125 9.31 34.17 25.50
CA TYR A 125 9.79 33.07 26.32
C TYR A 125 8.95 32.98 27.60
N PRO A 126 8.64 31.77 28.08
CA PRO A 126 7.93 31.58 29.34
C PRO A 126 8.62 32.39 30.45
N PRO A 127 7.89 33.21 31.22
CA PRO A 127 8.48 34.09 32.24
C PRO A 127 9.18 33.32 33.36
N ASP A 128 8.87 32.03 33.49
CA ASP A 128 9.38 31.07 34.47
C ASP A 128 10.62 30.29 33.99
N ASN A 129 11.22 30.64 32.83
CA ASN A 129 12.32 29.89 32.20
C ASN A 129 11.98 28.40 31.95
N ASN A 130 10.70 28.01 32.03
CA ASN A 130 10.30 26.62 31.92
C ASN A 130 10.28 26.20 30.45
N LEU A 131 11.45 25.80 29.97
CA LEU A 131 11.72 25.36 28.60
C LEU A 131 11.03 24.04 28.21
N SER A 132 10.31 23.40 29.15
CA SER A 132 9.58 22.15 28.89
C SER A 132 8.51 22.31 27.80
N SER A 133 7.91 23.48 27.67
CA SER A 133 6.97 23.82 26.57
C SER A 133 7.62 23.81 25.17
N LEU A 134 8.95 23.87 25.09
CA LEU A 134 9.71 23.80 23.83
C LEU A 134 10.13 22.37 23.46
N THR A 135 9.89 21.41 24.35
CA THR A 135 10.29 20.02 24.13
C THR A 135 9.28 19.29 23.23
N VAL A 136 9.72 18.95 22.02
CA VAL A 136 8.91 18.19 21.06
C VAL A 136 8.86 16.70 21.43
N TRP A 137 9.92 16.18 22.07
CA TRP A 137 10.02 14.80 22.56
C TRP A 137 9.29 14.62 23.90
N THR A 138 7.97 14.76 23.88
CA THR A 138 7.10 14.40 25.01
C THR A 138 6.86 12.89 25.04
N VAL A 139 6.34 12.35 26.14
CA VAL A 139 6.01 10.91 26.23
C VAL A 139 5.01 10.48 25.15
N PRO A 140 3.87 11.19 24.92
CA PRO A 140 2.96 10.85 23.82
C PRO A 140 3.64 10.89 22.44
N ASN A 141 4.41 11.94 22.16
CA ASN A 141 5.10 12.07 20.87
C ASN A 141 6.17 11.00 20.67
N SER A 142 6.83 10.58 21.74
CA SER A 142 7.81 9.49 21.70
C SER A 142 7.14 8.13 21.43
N LEU A 143 5.96 7.90 22.01
CA LEU A 143 5.14 6.71 21.71
C LEU A 143 4.62 6.72 20.27
N LEU A 144 4.19 7.87 19.77
CA LEU A 144 3.78 8.03 18.38
C LEU A 144 4.97 7.77 17.43
N PHE A 145 6.14 8.34 17.74
CA PHE A 145 7.37 8.09 16.99
C PHE A 145 7.71 6.59 16.96
N ALA A 146 7.76 5.93 18.12
CA ALA A 146 8.05 4.51 18.23
C ALA A 146 7.03 3.65 17.45
N THR A 147 5.74 3.98 17.55
CA THR A 147 4.67 3.32 16.80
C THR A 147 4.87 3.51 15.30
N SER A 148 5.13 4.74 14.85
CA SER A 148 5.35 5.06 13.43
C SER A 148 6.61 4.40 12.85
N LEU A 149 7.62 4.14 13.70
CA LEU A 149 8.85 3.46 13.35
C LEU A 149 8.61 1.97 13.11
N VAL A 150 7.97 1.28 14.06
CA VAL A 150 7.70 -0.17 13.94
C VAL A 150 6.61 -0.49 12.93
N SER A 151 5.66 0.43 12.73
CA SER A 151 4.64 0.32 11.69
C SER A 151 5.11 0.66 10.29
N ARG A 152 6.31 1.26 10.16
CA ARG A 152 6.88 1.74 8.90
C ARG A 152 6.06 2.86 8.24
N ILE A 153 5.21 3.56 9.01
CA ILE A 153 4.53 4.79 8.54
C ILE A 153 5.56 5.91 8.38
N GLY A 154 6.37 6.14 9.41
CA GLY A 154 7.45 7.13 9.37
C GLY A 154 7.01 8.56 9.04
N TYR A 155 6.05 9.14 9.78
CA TYR A 155 5.53 10.49 9.53
C TYR A 155 6.57 11.61 9.39
N GLY A 156 7.80 11.45 9.87
CA GLY A 156 8.89 12.41 9.62
C GLY A 156 8.79 13.78 10.32
N HIS A 157 7.66 14.14 10.92
CA HIS A 157 7.50 15.37 11.70
C HIS A 157 8.40 15.40 12.97
N ILE A 158 8.75 14.23 13.51
CA ILE A 158 9.71 14.06 14.61
C ILE A 158 10.71 12.99 14.22
N VAL A 159 12.01 13.33 14.24
CA VAL A 159 13.11 12.44 13.84
C VAL A 159 14.30 12.53 14.79
N PRO A 160 15.03 11.42 15.04
CA PRO A 160 16.22 11.43 15.86
C PRO A 160 17.34 12.23 15.17
N ARG A 161 17.86 13.24 15.86
CA ARG A 161 18.93 14.10 15.33
C ARG A 161 20.32 13.66 15.75
N THR A 162 20.44 13.13 16.98
CA THR A 162 21.70 12.64 17.55
C THR A 162 22.16 11.36 16.86
N SER A 163 23.47 11.13 16.86
CA SER A 163 24.06 9.91 16.29
C SER A 163 23.56 8.68 17.03
N GLU A 164 23.46 8.77 18.36
CA GLU A 164 22.97 7.70 19.23
C GLU A 164 21.50 7.39 18.94
N GLY A 165 20.66 8.44 18.80
CA GLY A 165 19.24 8.28 18.49
C GLY A 165 19.02 7.58 17.15
N LYS A 166 19.81 7.94 16.13
CA LYS A 166 19.75 7.30 14.79
C LYS A 166 20.12 5.82 14.85
N ILE A 167 21.18 5.47 15.57
CA ILE A 167 21.62 4.07 15.74
C ILE A 167 20.54 3.28 16.50
N LEU A 168 20.01 3.83 17.60
CA LEU A 168 18.97 3.18 18.39
C LEU A 168 17.69 2.96 17.57
N SER A 169 17.24 3.94 16.79
CA SER A 169 16.07 3.78 15.92
C SER A 169 16.25 2.67 14.88
N GLN A 170 17.45 2.50 14.32
CA GLN A 170 17.73 1.40 13.39
C GLN A 170 17.63 0.03 14.09
N LEU A 171 18.19 -0.09 15.30
CA LEU A 171 18.11 -1.33 16.08
C LEU A 171 16.67 -1.65 16.50
N PHE A 172 15.89 -0.65 16.92
CA PHE A 172 14.48 -0.85 17.26
C PHE A 172 13.64 -1.21 16.03
N ALA A 173 13.91 -0.62 14.86
CA ALA A 173 13.21 -0.98 13.63
C ALA A 173 13.52 -2.41 13.17
N LEU A 174 14.76 -2.89 13.36
CA LEU A 174 15.18 -4.23 12.96
C LEU A 174 14.33 -5.34 13.60
N PHE A 175 14.06 -5.23 14.91
CA PHE A 175 13.25 -6.20 15.65
C PHE A 175 11.77 -5.80 15.73
N GLY A 176 11.49 -4.51 15.83
CA GLY A 176 10.14 -3.98 15.97
C GLY A 176 9.27 -4.20 14.74
N CYS A 177 9.79 -3.98 13.53
CA CYS A 177 9.01 -4.17 12.30
C CYS A 177 8.53 -5.62 12.11
N PRO A 178 9.38 -6.67 12.28
CA PRO A 178 8.91 -8.06 12.24
C PRO A 178 7.87 -8.40 13.31
N ILE A 179 8.09 -7.99 14.57
CA ILE A 179 7.14 -8.23 15.66
C ILE A 179 5.80 -7.59 15.35
N PHE A 180 5.83 -6.37 14.83
CA PHE A 180 4.65 -5.62 14.48
C PHE A 180 3.88 -6.23 13.28
N LEU A 181 4.59 -6.76 12.28
CA LEU A 181 3.96 -7.51 11.19
C LEU A 181 3.22 -8.77 11.69
N VAL A 182 3.80 -9.50 12.64
CA VAL A 182 3.14 -10.65 13.27
C VAL A 182 1.89 -10.21 14.03
N LEU A 183 1.95 -9.09 14.75
CA LEU A 183 0.80 -8.52 15.45
C LEU A 183 -0.34 -8.16 14.48
N ILE A 184 -0.03 -7.47 13.37
CA ILE A 184 -1.03 -7.12 12.34
C ILE A 184 -1.65 -8.39 11.74
N ALA A 185 -0.83 -9.41 11.44
CA ALA A 185 -1.33 -10.65 10.83
C ALA A 185 -2.29 -11.40 11.77
N ASP A 186 -1.97 -11.49 13.06
CA ASP A 186 -2.82 -12.13 14.06
C ASP A 186 -4.15 -11.39 14.27
N ILE A 187 -4.08 -10.06 14.43
CA ILE A 187 -5.28 -9.21 14.57
C ILE A 187 -6.10 -9.24 13.28
N GLY A 188 -5.46 -9.20 12.11
CA GLY A 188 -6.12 -9.31 10.81
C GLY A 188 -6.92 -10.61 10.71
N LYS A 189 -6.34 -11.75 11.12
CA LYS A 189 -7.06 -13.03 11.15
C LYS A 189 -8.27 -12.97 12.09
N ALA A 190 -8.12 -12.42 13.29
CA ALA A 190 -9.23 -12.27 14.23
C ALA A 190 -10.36 -11.39 13.66
N ILE A 191 -10.03 -10.29 12.98
CA ILE A 191 -10.99 -9.41 12.30
C ILE A 191 -11.69 -10.16 11.15
N ALA A 192 -10.96 -10.93 10.36
CA ALA A 192 -11.54 -11.71 9.26
C ALA A 192 -12.53 -12.76 9.77
N ASP A 193 -12.19 -13.47 10.85
CA ASP A 193 -13.07 -14.46 11.49
C ASP A 193 -14.34 -13.79 12.05
N LEU A 194 -14.19 -12.62 12.70
CA LEU A 194 -15.32 -11.83 13.20
C LEU A 194 -16.22 -11.34 12.06
N LEU A 195 -15.64 -10.84 10.97
CA LEU A 195 -16.38 -10.38 9.80
C LEU A 195 -17.18 -11.56 9.20
N GLN A 196 -16.53 -12.72 9.00
CA GLN A 196 -17.22 -13.91 8.50
C GLN A 196 -18.35 -14.37 9.45
N PHE A 197 -18.12 -14.34 10.76
CA PHE A 197 -19.15 -14.68 11.74
C PHE A 197 -20.37 -13.77 11.62
N SER A 198 -20.16 -12.45 11.57
CA SER A 198 -21.25 -11.47 11.43
C SER A 198 -22.05 -11.68 10.14
N LEU A 199 -21.38 -11.98 9.02
CA LEU A 199 -22.01 -12.25 7.74
C LEU A 199 -22.84 -13.54 7.75
N ARG A 200 -22.32 -14.61 8.36
CA ARG A 200 -23.08 -15.86 8.53
C ARG A 200 -24.31 -15.65 9.39
N SER A 201 -24.19 -14.89 10.48
CA SER A 201 -25.32 -14.54 11.34
C SER A 201 -26.41 -13.78 10.57
N LEU A 202 -26.03 -12.79 9.76
CA LEU A 202 -26.97 -12.04 8.92
C LEU A 202 -27.62 -12.91 7.82
N ALA A 203 -26.88 -13.85 7.24
CA ALA A 203 -27.40 -14.78 6.23
C ALA A 203 -28.38 -15.81 6.82
N LEU A 204 -28.11 -16.31 8.03
CA LEU A 204 -29.03 -17.18 8.76
C LEU A 204 -30.31 -16.45 9.16
N TRP A 205 -30.21 -15.18 9.53
CA TRP A 205 -31.37 -14.36 9.90
C TRP A 205 -32.28 -14.03 8.72
N LYS A 206 -31.75 -14.00 7.48
CA LYS A 206 -32.53 -13.83 6.26
C LYS A 206 -33.23 -15.10 5.74
N LYS A 207 -32.97 -16.29 6.31
CA LYS A 207 -33.71 -17.51 5.90
C LYS A 207 -35.11 -17.50 6.55
N PRO A 208 -36.21 -17.41 5.76
CA PRO A 208 -37.54 -17.57 6.33
C PRO A 208 -37.65 -18.99 6.90
N SER A 209 -38.12 -19.10 8.14
CA SER A 209 -38.41 -20.35 8.82
C SER A 209 -39.47 -21.14 8.05
N LYS A 210 -39.07 -21.97 7.08
CA LYS A 210 -39.95 -22.97 6.47
C LYS A 210 -40.22 -24.05 7.52
N LYS A 211 -41.33 -23.89 8.25
CA LYS A 211 -41.92 -24.95 9.06
C LYS A 211 -42.14 -26.17 8.15
N ARG A 212 -41.51 -27.27 8.53
CA ARG A 212 -41.67 -28.60 7.95
C ARG A 212 -43.09 -29.09 8.29
N LEU A 213 -43.99 -29.07 7.32
CA LEU A 213 -45.22 -29.87 7.31
C LEU A 213 -44.96 -31.05 6.37
N THR A 214 -44.67 -32.20 6.95
CA THR A 214 -44.78 -33.49 6.28
C THR A 214 -45.49 -34.40 7.27
N ASP A 215 -46.83 -34.38 7.20
CA ASP A 215 -47.71 -35.39 7.81
C ASP A 215 -48.42 -36.15 6.69
N GLY A 216 -48.39 -37.49 6.78
CA GLY A 216 -49.17 -38.47 6.01
C GLY A 216 -48.78 -38.62 4.54
N GLU A 217 -48.67 -39.79 3.90
CA GLU A 217 -49.20 -41.12 4.16
C GLU A 217 -48.51 -42.09 3.16
N GLY A 218 -48.49 -43.39 3.46
CA GLY A 218 -48.27 -44.43 2.44
C GLY A 218 -47.31 -45.54 2.85
N GLY A 219 -47.84 -46.57 3.50
CA GLY A 219 -47.10 -47.78 3.88
C GLY A 219 -46.76 -48.71 2.71
N GLY A 220 -45.90 -49.69 2.99
CA GLY A 220 -45.61 -50.82 2.11
C GLY A 220 -44.36 -51.58 2.52
N LYS A 221 -44.54 -52.68 3.26
CA LYS A 221 -43.49 -53.66 3.57
C LYS A 221 -43.05 -54.38 2.30
N SER A 222 -41.75 -54.61 2.13
CA SER A 222 -41.23 -55.82 1.49
C SER A 222 -39.81 -56.12 1.98
N VAL A 223 -39.60 -57.38 2.36
CA VAL A 223 -38.32 -58.00 2.72
C VAL A 223 -37.78 -58.66 1.45
N GLY A 224 -36.48 -58.50 1.17
CA GLY A 224 -35.82 -59.16 0.04
C GLY A 224 -34.31 -58.90 -0.02
N GLU A 225 -33.56 -59.96 0.32
CA GLU A 225 -32.15 -60.33 0.11
C GLU A 225 -31.20 -59.45 -0.72
N GLY A 226 -30.03 -59.18 -0.10
CA GLY A 226 -28.71 -59.58 -0.59
C GLY A 226 -28.27 -59.26 -2.03
N HIS A 227 -27.53 -58.16 -2.21
CA HIS A 227 -26.44 -58.13 -3.18
C HIS A 227 -25.33 -57.16 -2.74
N HIS A 228 -24.15 -57.72 -2.46
CA HIS A 228 -22.91 -56.96 -2.35
C HIS A 228 -22.60 -56.33 -3.72
N ARG A 229 -22.57 -55.00 -3.78
CA ARG A 229 -21.90 -54.25 -4.84
C ARG A 229 -20.81 -53.42 -4.18
N GLU A 230 -19.58 -53.70 -4.58
CA GLU A 230 -18.39 -52.93 -4.27
C GLU A 230 -18.62 -51.45 -4.57
N ARG A 231 -18.38 -50.60 -3.58
CA ARG A 231 -18.28 -49.16 -3.77
C ARG A 231 -16.86 -48.85 -4.20
N GLU A 232 -16.67 -48.62 -5.49
CA GLU A 232 -15.54 -47.83 -5.97
C GLU A 232 -15.62 -46.45 -5.30
N SER A 233 -14.58 -46.13 -4.56
CA SER A 233 -14.33 -44.82 -3.98
C SER A 233 -14.06 -43.81 -5.10
N ASN A 234 -15.06 -42.98 -5.40
CA ASN A 234 -14.87 -41.74 -6.14
C ASN A 234 -14.01 -40.77 -5.29
N GLU A 235 -12.68 -40.81 -5.47
CA GLU A 235 -11.74 -39.86 -4.85
C GLU A 235 -11.62 -38.53 -5.63
N ASP A 236 -12.22 -38.40 -6.83
CA ASP A 236 -12.16 -37.17 -7.65
C ASP A 236 -13.14 -36.06 -7.20
N GLY A 237 -13.92 -36.30 -6.14
CA GLY A 237 -14.97 -35.39 -5.67
C GLY A 237 -14.56 -34.42 -4.55
N ASP A 238 -13.41 -34.63 -3.92
CA ASP A 238 -12.99 -33.81 -2.76
C ASP A 238 -12.16 -32.60 -3.21
N ASP A 239 -11.25 -32.76 -4.17
CA ASP A 239 -10.36 -31.68 -4.64
C ASP A 239 -11.15 -30.51 -5.25
N ASN A 240 -12.21 -30.81 -6.00
CA ASN A 240 -13.12 -29.79 -6.55
C ASN A 240 -14.00 -29.11 -5.49
N ARG A 241 -14.26 -29.77 -4.36
CA ARG A 241 -15.06 -29.22 -3.25
C ARG A 241 -14.25 -28.18 -2.48
N TRP A 242 -12.98 -28.46 -2.17
CA TRP A 242 -12.07 -27.50 -1.55
C TRP A 242 -11.79 -26.30 -2.46
N HIS A 243 -11.58 -26.52 -3.77
CA HIS A 243 -11.38 -25.43 -4.72
C HIS A 243 -12.62 -24.54 -4.90
N PHE A 244 -13.83 -25.12 -4.96
CA PHE A 244 -15.07 -24.35 -5.12
C PHE A 244 -15.42 -23.55 -3.85
N GLU A 245 -15.25 -24.15 -2.68
CA GLU A 245 -15.58 -23.50 -1.40
C GLU A 245 -14.58 -22.39 -1.03
N THR A 246 -13.33 -22.51 -1.48
CA THR A 246 -12.31 -21.45 -1.33
C THR A 246 -12.57 -20.28 -2.29
N GLU A 247 -13.01 -20.53 -3.53
CA GLU A 247 -13.30 -19.47 -4.51
C GLU A 247 -14.56 -18.63 -4.17
N GLU A 248 -15.61 -19.26 -3.64
CA GLU A 248 -16.83 -18.55 -3.23
C GLU A 248 -16.61 -17.72 -1.95
N ARG A 249 -15.83 -18.26 -0.99
CA ARG A 249 -15.43 -17.52 0.24
C ARG A 249 -14.53 -16.32 -0.05
N LEU A 250 -13.64 -16.43 -1.05
CA LEU A 250 -12.70 -15.36 -1.40
C LEU A 250 -13.39 -14.21 -2.15
N SER A 251 -14.30 -14.51 -3.08
CA SER A 251 -15.04 -13.49 -3.85
C SER A 251 -16.05 -12.70 -3.02
N LEU A 252 -16.69 -13.33 -2.03
CA LEU A 252 -17.56 -12.65 -1.06
C LEU A 252 -16.78 -11.73 -0.09
N SER A 253 -15.52 -12.06 0.22
CA SER A 253 -14.69 -11.26 1.13
C SER A 253 -14.28 -9.91 0.52
N ALA A 254 -14.04 -9.87 -0.80
CA ALA A 254 -13.66 -8.68 -1.58
C ALA A 254 -14.60 -7.47 -1.41
N LEU A 255 -15.88 -7.72 -1.70
CA LEU A 255 -16.93 -6.71 -1.79
C LEU A 255 -17.27 -6.13 -0.42
N LEU A 256 -16.85 -6.81 0.65
CA LEU A 256 -17.20 -6.50 2.03
C LEU A 256 -16.04 -5.84 2.79
N VAL A 257 -14.79 -6.19 2.48
CA VAL A 257 -13.61 -5.60 3.14
C VAL A 257 -13.38 -4.15 2.70
N LEU A 258 -13.59 -3.81 1.42
CA LEU A 258 -13.39 -2.43 0.94
C LEU A 258 -14.35 -1.41 1.60
N PRO A 259 -15.69 -1.66 1.68
CA PRO A 259 -16.58 -0.79 2.42
C PRO A 259 -16.25 -0.71 3.92
N PHE A 260 -15.78 -1.81 4.52
CA PHE A 260 -15.38 -1.82 5.93
C PHE A 260 -14.14 -0.94 6.18
N LEU A 261 -13.16 -1.00 5.27
CA LEU A 261 -11.98 -0.12 5.32
C LEU A 261 -12.37 1.35 5.17
N ILE A 262 -13.24 1.67 4.19
CA ILE A 262 -13.73 3.04 4.00
C ILE A 262 -14.51 3.51 5.23
N ALA A 263 -15.37 2.67 5.79
CA ALA A 263 -16.12 2.98 7.02
C ALA A 263 -15.19 3.23 8.22
N PHE A 264 -14.11 2.45 8.35
CA PHE A 264 -13.12 2.67 9.39
C PHE A 264 -12.39 4.02 9.21
N CYS A 265 -12.02 4.37 7.98
CA CYS A 265 -11.45 5.68 7.66
C CYS A 265 -12.43 6.83 7.97
N THR A 266 -13.72 6.70 7.63
CA THR A 266 -14.70 7.75 7.94
C THR A 266 -14.96 7.88 9.44
N LEU A 267 -15.03 6.77 10.17
CA LEU A 267 -15.19 6.79 11.63
C LEU A 267 -14.01 7.48 12.34
N THR A 268 -12.78 7.12 11.95
CA THR A 268 -11.57 7.77 12.47
C THR A 268 -11.51 9.26 12.11
N SER A 269 -11.96 9.62 10.91
CA SER A 269 -12.03 11.03 10.47
C SER A 269 -12.93 11.88 11.36
N VAL A 270 -14.11 11.38 11.72
CA VAL A 270 -15.05 12.10 12.60
C VAL A 270 -14.40 12.40 13.96
N VAL A 271 -13.63 11.45 14.50
CA VAL A 271 -12.90 11.65 15.75
C VAL A 271 -11.86 12.76 15.60
N TYR A 272 -11.06 12.76 14.51
CA TYR A 272 -10.05 13.79 14.30
C TYR A 272 -10.63 15.19 14.06
N VAL A 273 -11.78 15.31 13.40
CA VAL A 273 -12.47 16.61 13.26
C VAL A 273 -12.76 17.22 14.63
N HIS A 274 -13.17 16.40 15.61
CA HIS A 274 -13.47 16.88 16.96
C HIS A 274 -12.22 17.10 17.82
N LEU A 275 -11.18 16.27 17.65
CA LEU A 275 -9.98 16.35 18.49
C LEU A 275 -8.96 17.39 17.99
N GLU A 276 -8.73 17.48 16.68
CA GLU A 276 -7.68 18.32 16.08
C GLU A 276 -8.26 19.54 15.34
N GLY A 277 -9.56 19.56 15.03
CA GLY A 277 -10.20 20.68 14.34
C GLY A 277 -9.84 20.81 12.86
N TRP A 278 -9.22 19.78 12.27
CA TRP A 278 -8.90 19.75 10.84
C TRP A 278 -10.17 19.59 9.98
N SER A 279 -10.08 19.91 8.70
CA SER A 279 -11.20 19.68 7.78
C SER A 279 -11.52 18.18 7.67
N TRP A 280 -12.76 17.84 7.35
CA TRP A 280 -13.16 16.43 7.22
C TRP A 280 -12.34 15.68 6.17
N LEU A 281 -12.01 16.34 5.05
CA LEU A 281 -11.23 15.75 3.98
C LEU A 281 -9.79 15.49 4.43
N ASP A 282 -9.18 16.43 5.16
CA ASP A 282 -7.83 16.28 5.71
C ASP A 282 -7.77 15.15 6.75
N CYS A 283 -8.81 15.02 7.58
CA CYS A 283 -8.93 13.92 8.54
C CYS A 283 -9.04 12.56 7.85
N PHE A 284 -9.81 12.48 6.76
CA PHE A 284 -9.94 11.27 5.96
C PHE A 284 -8.65 10.92 5.24
N TYR A 285 -8.00 11.91 4.65
CA TYR A 285 -6.70 11.78 4.03
C TYR A 285 -5.64 11.32 5.04
N PHE A 286 -5.57 11.92 6.22
CA PHE A 286 -4.66 11.51 7.31
C PHE A 286 -4.93 10.07 7.75
N SER A 287 -6.21 9.70 7.94
CA SER A 287 -6.59 8.35 8.34
C SER A 287 -6.18 7.32 7.28
N PHE A 288 -6.48 7.59 6.02
CA PHE A 288 -6.14 6.71 4.90
C PHE A 288 -4.62 6.55 4.74
N THR A 289 -3.87 7.65 4.72
CA THR A 289 -2.40 7.62 4.54
C THR A 289 -1.68 6.97 5.71
N SER A 290 -2.20 7.08 6.93
CA SER A 290 -1.67 6.41 8.11
C SER A 290 -1.90 4.89 8.06
N ILE A 291 -3.13 4.48 7.71
CA ILE A 291 -3.53 3.07 7.65
C ILE A 291 -2.85 2.32 6.50
N TYR A 292 -2.59 2.97 5.38
CA TYR A 292 -1.82 2.39 4.27
C TYR A 292 -0.30 2.48 4.44
N SER A 293 0.18 2.99 5.58
CA SER A 293 1.61 3.22 5.84
C SER A 293 2.31 4.09 4.79
N ILE A 294 1.59 5.07 4.23
CA ILE A 294 2.15 6.09 3.32
C ILE A 294 2.84 7.18 4.13
N GLY A 295 2.15 7.71 5.15
CA GLY A 295 2.75 8.58 6.16
C GLY A 295 3.44 9.85 5.66
N PHE A 296 2.78 10.66 4.82
CA PHE A 296 3.40 11.87 4.24
C PHE A 296 3.93 12.88 5.29
N GLY A 297 3.31 12.95 6.47
CA GLY A 297 3.83 13.75 7.58
C GLY A 297 3.39 15.22 7.60
N ASP A 298 2.53 15.60 6.68
CA ASP A 298 1.84 16.89 6.61
C ASP A 298 0.85 17.09 7.76
N PHE A 299 0.20 16.00 8.20
CA PHE A 299 -0.65 15.98 9.40
C PHE A 299 -0.08 15.02 10.46
N ALA A 300 -0.11 15.46 11.72
CA ALA A 300 0.23 14.64 12.88
C ALA A 300 -0.57 15.12 14.11
N PRO A 301 -1.10 14.20 14.93
CA PRO A 301 -1.91 14.55 16.09
C PRO A 301 -1.08 15.33 17.11
N SER A 302 -1.63 16.44 17.60
CA SER A 302 -0.97 17.30 18.58
C SER A 302 -1.43 17.02 20.02
N ASN A 303 -2.65 16.52 20.19
CA ASN A 303 -3.23 16.25 21.51
C ASN A 303 -2.81 14.88 22.05
N SER A 304 -2.66 14.75 23.36
CA SER A 304 -2.30 13.45 23.98
C SER A 304 -3.37 12.37 23.75
N ILE A 305 -4.65 12.78 23.72
CA ILE A 305 -5.79 11.87 23.48
C ILE A 305 -5.80 11.40 22.01
N SER A 306 -5.59 12.32 21.07
CA SER A 306 -5.56 11.98 19.65
C SER A 306 -4.36 11.08 19.34
N VAL A 307 -3.19 11.31 19.95
CA VAL A 307 -2.03 10.41 19.85
C VAL A 307 -2.38 8.99 20.29
N ALA A 308 -2.98 8.83 21.48
CA ALA A 308 -3.36 7.51 21.99
C ALA A 308 -4.38 6.83 21.06
N PHE A 309 -5.37 7.59 20.59
CA PHE A 309 -6.34 7.12 19.61
C PHE A 309 -5.67 6.69 18.30
N THR A 310 -4.73 7.48 17.78
CA THR A 310 -3.97 7.18 16.57
C THR A 310 -3.20 5.88 16.69
N ILE A 311 -2.54 5.62 17.82
CA ILE A 311 -1.82 4.35 18.06
C ILE A 311 -2.78 3.15 17.95
N CYS A 312 -3.94 3.22 18.59
CA CYS A 312 -4.96 2.16 18.49
C CYS A 312 -5.52 2.03 17.06
N ALA A 313 -5.81 3.16 16.41
CA ALA A 313 -6.36 3.20 15.06
C ALA A 313 -5.38 2.65 14.02
N ILE A 314 -4.08 2.88 14.20
CA ILE A 314 -3.00 2.32 13.38
C ILE A 314 -3.06 0.79 13.45
N VAL A 315 -3.06 0.20 14.64
CA VAL A 315 -3.06 -1.27 14.82
C VAL A 315 -4.28 -1.92 14.16
N ILE A 316 -5.47 -1.40 14.43
CA ILE A 316 -6.72 -1.95 13.88
C ILE A 316 -6.82 -1.69 12.37
N GLY A 317 -6.57 -0.45 11.95
CA GLY A 317 -6.70 -0.02 10.56
C GLY A 317 -5.74 -0.73 9.64
N MET A 318 -4.46 -0.87 10.01
CA MET A 318 -3.48 -1.62 9.20
C MET A 318 -3.81 -3.12 9.13
N SER A 319 -4.44 -3.67 10.17
CA SER A 319 -4.94 -5.06 10.12
C SER A 319 -6.02 -5.21 9.06
N ILE A 320 -6.98 -4.26 8.99
CA ILE A 320 -8.01 -4.23 7.94
C ILE A 320 -7.39 -4.01 6.56
N ALA A 321 -6.45 -3.07 6.43
CA ALA A 321 -5.78 -2.79 5.16
C ALA A 321 -4.93 -3.98 4.67
N THR A 322 -4.32 -4.74 5.58
CA THR A 322 -3.57 -5.96 5.24
C THR A 322 -4.50 -7.03 4.70
N LEU A 323 -5.67 -7.25 5.32
CA LEU A 323 -6.70 -8.16 4.78
C LEU A 323 -7.15 -7.76 3.38
N PHE A 324 -7.33 -6.46 3.14
CA PHE A 324 -7.65 -5.95 1.81
C PHE A 324 -6.52 -6.22 0.81
N GLY A 325 -5.26 -5.96 1.21
CA GLY A 325 -4.08 -6.22 0.40
C GLY A 325 -3.90 -7.70 0.03
N ASP A 326 -4.08 -8.60 0.99
CA ASP A 326 -4.01 -10.06 0.79
C ASP A 326 -5.10 -10.54 -0.17
N PHE A 327 -6.32 -10.01 -0.02
CA PHE A 327 -7.42 -10.30 -0.93
C PHE A 327 -7.10 -9.84 -2.36
N VAL A 328 -6.73 -8.57 -2.52
CA VAL A 328 -6.41 -7.97 -3.82
C VAL A 328 -5.25 -8.73 -4.47
N GLY A 329 -4.20 -9.04 -3.70
CA GLY A 329 -3.05 -9.83 -4.16
C GLY A 329 -3.44 -11.21 -4.66
N THR A 330 -4.28 -11.94 -3.92
CA THR A 330 -4.74 -13.27 -4.31
C THR A 330 -5.54 -13.24 -5.62
N GLU A 331 -6.44 -12.27 -5.78
CA GLU A 331 -7.25 -12.11 -7.00
C GLU A 331 -6.38 -11.69 -8.21
N TYR A 332 -5.40 -10.81 -8.01
CA TYR A 332 -4.44 -10.45 -9.06
C TYR A 332 -3.63 -11.66 -9.53
N ILE A 333 -3.06 -12.43 -8.59
CA ILE A 333 -2.26 -13.63 -8.91
C ILE A 333 -3.11 -14.66 -9.68
N ARG A 334 -4.37 -14.84 -9.26
CA ARG A 334 -5.29 -15.78 -9.89
C ARG A 334 -5.64 -15.38 -11.33
N ASN A 335 -5.95 -14.11 -11.56
CA ASN A 335 -6.21 -13.57 -12.89
C ASN A 335 -4.98 -13.67 -13.79
N PHE A 336 -3.81 -13.42 -13.24
CA PHE A 336 -2.55 -13.53 -13.95
C PHE A 336 -2.24 -14.97 -14.39
N HIS A 337 -2.41 -15.95 -13.50
CA HIS A 337 -2.32 -17.37 -13.86
C HIS A 337 -3.33 -17.77 -14.94
N ARG A 338 -4.55 -17.21 -14.90
CA ARG A 338 -5.58 -17.45 -15.93
C ARG A 338 -5.16 -16.89 -17.29
N ILE A 339 -4.60 -15.68 -17.34
CA ILE A 339 -4.05 -15.08 -18.57
C ILE A 339 -2.88 -15.91 -19.11
N GLY A 340 -1.95 -16.33 -18.24
CA GLY A 340 -0.84 -17.20 -18.61
C GLY A 340 -1.30 -18.54 -19.19
N ARG A 341 -2.34 -19.17 -18.62
CA ARG A 341 -2.95 -20.39 -19.17
C ARG A 341 -3.62 -20.16 -20.54
N LYS A 342 -4.34 -19.06 -20.72
CA LYS A 342 -4.95 -18.70 -22.01
C LYS A 342 -3.88 -18.42 -23.08
N ALA A 343 -2.80 -17.74 -22.74
CA ALA A 343 -1.66 -17.52 -23.63
C ALA A 343 -0.97 -18.84 -24.02
N LYS A 344 -0.82 -19.79 -23.09
CA LYS A 344 -0.29 -21.14 -23.35
C LYS A 344 -1.15 -21.92 -24.35
N ASN A 345 -2.48 -21.85 -24.21
CA ASN A 345 -3.40 -22.54 -25.11
C ASN A 345 -3.51 -21.85 -26.48
N GLY A 346 -3.50 -20.51 -26.52
CA GLY A 346 -3.44 -19.74 -27.77
C GLY A 346 -2.17 -20.01 -28.57
N TRP A 347 -1.01 -20.08 -27.90
CA TRP A 347 0.27 -20.42 -28.55
C TRP A 347 0.30 -21.86 -29.07
N LYS A 348 -0.24 -22.84 -28.31
CA LYS A 348 -0.37 -24.23 -28.79
C LYS A 348 -1.23 -24.32 -30.06
N MET A 349 -2.31 -23.55 -30.14
CA MET A 349 -3.15 -23.49 -31.34
C MET A 349 -2.46 -22.77 -32.52
N ALA A 350 -1.70 -21.70 -32.26
CA ALA A 350 -0.96 -20.98 -33.29
C ALA A 350 0.19 -21.83 -33.88
N VAL A 351 0.97 -22.50 -33.03
CA VAL A 351 2.05 -23.39 -33.47
C VAL A 351 1.53 -24.68 -34.10
N GLY A 352 0.42 -25.23 -33.61
CA GLY A 352 -0.25 -26.38 -34.22
C GLY A 352 -0.76 -26.09 -35.64
N LYS A 353 -1.27 -24.86 -35.89
CA LYS A 353 -1.66 -24.42 -37.24
C LYS A 353 -0.48 -24.19 -38.18
N CYS A 354 0.68 -23.74 -37.68
CA CYS A 354 1.90 -23.63 -38.49
C CYS A 354 2.54 -24.98 -38.80
N CYS A 355 2.49 -25.95 -37.87
CA CYS A 355 3.05 -27.28 -38.11
C CYS A 355 2.16 -28.15 -39.01
N GLY A 356 0.84 -27.96 -38.98
CA GLY A 356 -0.12 -28.67 -39.84
C GLY A 356 -0.19 -28.18 -41.29
N ARG A 357 0.46 -27.06 -41.65
CA ARG A 357 0.42 -26.50 -43.01
C ARG A 357 1.60 -26.92 -43.90
N ASN A 358 2.65 -27.52 -43.32
CA ASN A 358 3.83 -28.04 -44.06
C ASN A 358 3.85 -29.57 -44.23
N LEU A 359 2.81 -30.29 -43.77
CA LEU A 359 2.69 -31.75 -43.90
C LEU A 359 1.68 -32.20 -44.96
N ILE A 360 1.19 -31.27 -45.80
CA ILE A 360 0.24 -31.55 -46.89
C ILE A 360 0.85 -31.17 -48.27
N SER A 361 2.16 -30.87 -48.36
CA SER A 361 2.80 -30.52 -49.64
C SER A 361 4.15 -31.19 -49.91
N GLN A 362 4.39 -32.39 -49.41
CA GLN A 362 5.44 -33.28 -49.93
C GLN A 362 4.88 -34.66 -50.22
#